data_AF-A0A2G9YJD8-F1
#
_entry.id   AF-A0A2G9YJD8-F1
#
_cell.length_a   1.000
_cell.length_b   1.000
_cell.length_c   1.000
_cell.angle_alpha   90.00
_cell.angle_beta   90.00
_cell.angle_gamma   90.00
#
_symmetry.space_group_name_H-M   'P 1'
#
loop_
_entity.id
_entity.type
_entity.pdbx_description
1 polymer ?
#
loop_
_entity_poly.entity_id
_entity_poly.type
_entity_poly.pdbx_seq_one_letter_code
_entity_poly.pdbx_strand_id
1 'polypeptide(L)'
;MTGNTRKLQKLIGDFYMFRDHCIIIRRDYNTYNDLFFSGVDELLIKTAPVFFNDIAEIMSRDWLLQVCKIMDPSTKKMKGIEYETISIELLNTQLRKENLLTDQIKKLSSQILAYGGLIKPARNKRIAHFDRNSAVSGIVLGDHDEKSLSDFLAHLQQYCDEVGRAIGVGPLDFSASGCKGDVRDLIMILRQYFEVAQQTHTMDGRR
;
A
#
# COMPACT_ATOMS: atom_id res chain seq x y z
N MET A 1 10.91 8.81 37.34
CA MET A 1 11.10 9.41 35.99
C MET A 1 11.30 8.38 34.87
N THR A 2 11.51 7.09 35.15
CA THR A 2 11.82 6.05 34.14
C THR A 2 10.62 5.54 33.33
N GLY A 3 9.39 5.69 33.84
CA GLY A 3 8.18 5.18 33.18
C GLY A 3 7.76 5.95 31.91
N ASN A 4 8.05 7.26 31.84
CA ASN A 4 7.64 8.09 30.70
C ASN A 4 8.52 7.82 29.47
N THR A 5 9.84 7.72 29.69
CA THR A 5 10.82 7.41 28.64
C THR A 5 10.54 6.06 27.97
N ARG A 6 10.14 5.05 28.74
CA ARG A 6 9.84 3.71 28.20
C ARG A 6 8.61 3.69 27.30
N LYS A 7 7.57 4.46 27.61
CA LYS A 7 6.35 4.54 26.78
C LYS A 7 6.60 5.26 25.47
N LEU A 8 7.32 6.39 25.53
CA LEU A 8 7.72 7.12 24.33
C LEU A 8 8.61 6.26 23.40
N GLN A 9 9.55 5.50 23.97
CA GLN A 9 10.36 4.55 23.18
C GLN A 9 9.51 3.47 22.50
N LYS A 10 8.49 2.91 23.18
CA LYS A 10 7.56 1.96 22.55
C LYS A 10 6.81 2.62 21.38
N LEU A 11 6.27 3.82 21.58
CA LEU A 11 5.57 4.57 20.53
C LEU A 11 6.48 4.82 19.32
N ILE A 12 7.73 5.20 19.53
CA ILE A 12 8.69 5.40 18.44
C ILE A 12 8.94 4.09 17.68
N GLY A 13 9.13 2.97 18.39
CA GLY A 13 9.30 1.65 17.77
C GLY A 13 8.09 1.21 16.95
N ASP A 14 6.89 1.33 17.52
CA ASP A 14 5.64 0.99 16.86
C ASP A 14 5.37 1.91 15.65
N PHE A 15 5.75 3.19 15.74
CA PHE A 15 5.68 4.13 14.62
C PHE A 15 6.58 3.71 13.46
N TYR A 16 7.83 3.29 13.71
CA TYR A 16 8.70 2.82 12.64
C TYR A 16 8.13 1.58 11.94
N MET A 17 7.63 0.60 12.72
CA MET A 17 6.96 -0.58 12.15
C MET A 17 5.74 -0.21 11.31
N PHE A 18 4.92 0.73 11.79
CA PHE A 18 3.76 1.23 11.05
C PHE A 18 4.17 1.95 9.76
N ARG A 19 5.19 2.81 9.84
CA ARG A 19 5.71 3.56 8.70
C ARG A 19 6.27 2.62 7.63
N ASP A 20 7.05 1.62 8.03
CA ASP A 20 7.60 0.63 7.09
C ASP A 20 6.49 -0.11 6.33
N HIS A 21 5.37 -0.40 7.01
CA HIS A 21 4.18 -0.94 6.36
C HIS A 21 3.56 0.06 5.37
N CYS A 22 3.47 1.35 5.70
CA CYS A 22 2.99 2.38 4.79
C CYS A 22 3.88 2.52 3.54
N ILE A 23 5.20 2.37 3.71
CA ILE A 23 6.16 2.34 2.60
C ILE A 23 5.86 1.17 1.65
N ILE A 24 5.60 -0.03 2.19
CA ILE A 24 5.21 -1.20 1.40
C ILE A 24 3.94 -0.90 0.58
N ILE A 25 2.88 -0.40 1.24
CA ILE A 25 1.62 -0.03 0.57
C ILE A 25 1.86 0.95 -0.58
N ARG A 26 2.67 1.99 -0.36
CA ARG A 26 2.99 2.98 -1.39
C ARG A 26 3.81 2.39 -2.53
N ARG A 27 4.86 1.62 -2.21
CA ARG A 27 5.73 0.99 -3.21
C ARG A 27 4.95 0.02 -4.08
N ASP A 28 4.10 -0.80 -3.49
CA ASP A 28 3.34 -1.81 -4.22
C ASP A 28 2.31 -1.14 -5.15
N TYR A 29 1.67 -0.03 -4.70
CA TYR A 29 0.84 0.81 -5.56
C TYR A 29 1.65 1.40 -6.73
N ASN A 30 2.78 2.05 -6.46
CA ASN A 30 3.61 2.67 -7.49
C ASN A 30 4.08 1.62 -8.52
N THR A 31 4.48 0.43 -8.05
CA THR A 31 4.92 -0.68 -8.90
C THR A 31 3.79 -1.17 -9.80
N TYR A 32 2.60 -1.35 -9.24
CA TYR A 32 1.41 -1.76 -9.98
C TYR A 32 1.03 -0.72 -11.04
N ASN A 33 1.05 0.57 -10.67
CA ASN A 33 0.75 1.66 -11.59
C ASN A 33 1.77 1.77 -12.73
N ASP A 34 3.06 1.61 -12.41
CA ASP A 34 4.12 1.62 -13.42
C ASP A 34 4.01 0.42 -14.38
N LEU A 35 3.49 -0.75 -13.97
CA LEU A 35 3.26 -1.89 -14.86
C LEU A 35 2.01 -1.73 -15.72
N PHE A 36 0.89 -1.36 -15.11
CA PHE A 36 -0.43 -1.57 -15.74
C PHE A 36 -1.13 -0.27 -16.14
N PHE A 37 -0.55 0.89 -15.82
CA PHE A 37 -1.15 2.21 -16.08
C PHE A 37 -0.16 3.23 -16.66
N SER A 38 1.09 2.84 -16.95
CA SER A 38 2.10 3.72 -17.56
C SER A 38 2.15 3.68 -19.10
N GLY A 39 1.21 2.96 -19.72
CA GLY A 39 1.15 2.78 -21.18
C GLY A 39 2.14 1.76 -21.72
N VAL A 40 2.49 0.74 -20.92
CA VAL A 40 3.38 -0.37 -21.31
C VAL A 40 2.63 -1.67 -21.58
N ASP A 41 1.30 -1.62 -21.68
CA ASP A 41 0.42 -2.78 -21.82
C ASP A 41 0.82 -3.69 -22.99
N GLU A 42 1.08 -3.09 -24.15
CA GLU A 42 1.49 -3.83 -25.36
C GLU A 42 2.81 -4.58 -25.14
N LEU A 43 3.75 -3.99 -24.39
CA LEU A 43 5.04 -4.58 -24.06
C LEU A 43 4.86 -5.81 -23.17
N LEU A 44 4.02 -5.68 -22.13
CA LEU A 44 3.73 -6.78 -21.20
C LEU A 44 3.00 -7.93 -21.90
N ILE A 45 1.99 -7.61 -22.73
CA ILE A 45 1.23 -8.58 -23.51
C ILE A 45 2.12 -9.35 -24.49
N LYS A 46 3.07 -8.68 -25.15
CA LYS A 46 4.03 -9.34 -26.06
C LYS A 46 5.04 -10.21 -25.33
N THR A 47 5.38 -9.87 -24.09
CA THR A 47 6.41 -10.56 -23.32
C THR A 47 5.88 -11.84 -22.68
N ALA A 48 4.86 -11.72 -21.83
CA ALA A 48 4.33 -12.83 -21.05
C ALA A 48 2.92 -12.52 -20.51
N PRO A 49 1.87 -12.58 -21.35
CA PRO A 49 0.56 -12.03 -21.03
C PRO A 49 -0.10 -12.71 -19.82
N VAL A 50 0.00 -14.04 -19.72
CA VAL A 50 -0.57 -14.81 -18.60
C VAL A 50 0.15 -14.47 -17.29
N PHE A 51 1.50 -14.43 -17.32
CA PHE A 51 2.29 -14.09 -16.14
C PHE A 51 1.94 -12.69 -15.61
N PHE A 52 1.87 -11.68 -16.47
CA PHE A 52 1.55 -10.32 -16.03
C PHE A 52 0.10 -10.17 -15.57
N ASN A 53 -0.83 -10.95 -16.13
CA ASN A 53 -2.19 -11.04 -15.61
C ASN A 53 -2.23 -11.62 -14.18
N ASP A 54 -1.50 -12.72 -13.94
CA ASP A 54 -1.41 -13.33 -12.60
C ASP A 54 -0.76 -12.36 -11.59
N ILE A 55 0.29 -11.65 -11.99
CA ILE A 55 0.93 -10.62 -11.17
C ILE A 55 -0.04 -9.49 -10.84
N ALA A 56 -0.85 -9.02 -11.79
CA ALA A 56 -1.85 -7.99 -11.54
C ALA A 56 -2.86 -8.43 -10.47
N GLU A 57 -3.34 -9.67 -10.55
CA GLU A 57 -4.28 -10.22 -9.56
C GLU A 57 -3.62 -10.35 -8.17
N ILE A 58 -2.40 -10.88 -8.11
CA ILE A 58 -1.66 -11.07 -6.84
C ILE A 58 -1.41 -9.72 -6.17
N MET A 59 -0.89 -8.74 -6.92
CA MET A 59 -0.56 -7.42 -6.39
C MET A 59 -1.79 -6.67 -5.91
N SER A 60 -2.88 -6.67 -6.68
CA SER A 60 -4.12 -5.99 -6.28
C SER A 60 -4.74 -6.60 -5.01
N ARG A 61 -4.72 -7.94 -4.88
CA ARG A 61 -5.18 -8.62 -3.67
C ARG A 61 -4.28 -8.34 -2.46
N ASP A 62 -2.97 -8.42 -2.63
CA ASP A 62 -2.04 -8.16 -1.53
C ASP A 62 -2.14 -6.71 -1.07
N TRP A 63 -2.16 -5.75 -1.99
CA TRP A 63 -2.28 -4.32 -1.68
C TRP A 63 -3.53 -4.02 -0.84
N LEU A 64 -4.69 -4.55 -1.25
CA LEU A 64 -5.94 -4.42 -0.51
C LEU A 64 -5.82 -4.98 0.92
N LEU A 65 -5.13 -6.11 1.08
CA LEU A 65 -4.87 -6.72 2.37
C LEU A 65 -3.95 -5.86 3.23
N GLN A 66 -2.84 -5.34 2.69
CA GLN A 66 -1.91 -4.47 3.42
C GLN A 66 -2.59 -3.20 3.91
N VAL A 67 -3.37 -2.54 3.05
CA VAL A 67 -4.15 -1.36 3.43
C VAL A 67 -5.11 -1.71 4.57
N CYS A 68 -5.84 -2.81 4.46
CA CYS A 68 -6.77 -3.23 5.52
C CYS A 68 -6.07 -3.49 6.87
N LYS A 69 -4.85 -4.04 6.89
CA LYS A 69 -4.12 -4.33 8.14
C LYS A 69 -3.84 -3.08 8.96
N ILE A 70 -3.47 -1.96 8.32
CA ILE A 70 -3.18 -0.71 9.04
C ILE A 70 -4.44 -0.04 9.64
N MET A 71 -5.63 -0.52 9.26
CA MET A 71 -6.94 -0.03 9.72
C MET A 71 -7.67 -1.05 10.61
N ASP A 72 -7.08 -2.22 10.85
CA ASP A 72 -7.66 -3.21 11.75
C ASP A 72 -7.65 -2.71 13.20
N PRO A 73 -8.57 -3.24 14.05
CA PRO A 73 -8.59 -2.91 15.46
C PRO A 73 -7.22 -3.13 16.12
N SER A 74 -6.85 -2.20 16.99
CA SER A 74 -5.55 -2.19 17.68
C SER A 74 -5.33 -3.38 18.60
N THR A 75 -6.40 -4.00 19.11
CA THR A 75 -6.31 -5.21 19.94
C THR A 75 -7.27 -6.29 19.50
N LYS A 76 -6.82 -7.55 19.63
CA LYS A 76 -7.65 -8.73 19.42
C LYS A 76 -7.42 -9.72 20.56
N LYS A 77 -8.50 -10.20 21.16
CA LYS A 77 -8.44 -11.27 22.17
C LYS A 77 -8.65 -12.62 21.50
N MET A 78 -7.69 -13.54 21.66
CA MET A 78 -7.80 -14.92 21.21
C MET A 78 -7.40 -15.85 22.34
N LYS A 79 -8.31 -16.76 22.72
CA LYS A 79 -8.11 -17.72 23.82
C LYS A 79 -7.66 -17.06 25.15
N GLY A 80 -8.20 -15.89 25.46
CA GLY A 80 -7.86 -15.12 26.67
C GLY A 80 -6.55 -14.32 26.60
N ILE A 81 -5.77 -14.45 25.51
CA ILE A 81 -4.55 -13.67 25.27
C ILE A 81 -4.90 -12.46 24.39
N GLU A 82 -4.43 -11.28 24.77
CA GLU A 82 -4.58 -10.04 24.01
C GLU A 82 -3.36 -9.84 23.10
N TYR A 83 -3.62 -9.63 21.81
CA TYR A 83 -2.62 -9.35 20.79
C TYR A 83 -2.79 -7.90 20.33
N GLU A 84 -1.70 -7.15 20.26
CA GLU A 84 -1.68 -5.80 19.68
C GLU A 84 -1.40 -5.89 18.17
N THR A 85 -2.18 -5.15 17.38
CA THR A 85 -1.95 -4.96 15.95
C THR A 85 -1.36 -3.59 15.72
N ILE A 86 -0.27 -3.50 14.95
CA ILE A 86 0.28 -2.22 14.50
C ILE A 86 -0.71 -1.57 13.52
N SER A 87 -1.53 -0.65 14.03
CA SER A 87 -2.58 0.04 13.27
C SER A 87 -2.69 1.51 13.66
N ILE A 88 -3.47 2.28 12.87
CA ILE A 88 -3.77 3.69 13.14
C ILE A 88 -4.40 3.87 14.52
N GLU A 89 -5.28 2.95 14.93
CA GLU A 89 -5.92 3.02 16.25
C GLU A 89 -4.90 2.84 17.38
N LEU A 90 -3.92 1.95 17.22
CA LEU A 90 -2.88 1.72 18.21
C LEU A 90 -2.04 2.99 18.38
N LEU A 91 -1.55 3.56 17.28
CA LEU A 91 -0.74 4.79 17.31
C LEU A 91 -1.53 5.96 17.89
N ASN A 92 -2.77 6.17 17.47
CA ASN A 92 -3.62 7.23 18.02
C ASN A 92 -3.84 7.06 19.53
N THR A 93 -4.00 5.83 20.01
CA THR A 93 -4.14 5.53 21.44
C THR A 93 -2.87 5.83 22.21
N GLN A 94 -1.71 5.48 21.67
CA GLN A 94 -0.41 5.76 22.28
C GLN A 94 -0.10 7.26 22.30
N LEU A 95 -0.31 7.95 21.16
CA LEU A 95 -0.18 9.40 21.06
C LEU A 95 -1.08 10.13 22.06
N ARG A 96 -2.32 9.66 22.26
CA ARG A 96 -3.23 10.24 23.26
C ARG A 96 -2.68 10.08 24.68
N LYS A 97 -2.14 8.90 25.03
CA LYS A 97 -1.53 8.64 26.35
C LYS A 97 -0.32 9.54 26.63
N GLU A 98 0.41 9.92 25.59
CA GLU A 98 1.57 10.81 25.67
C GLU A 98 1.22 12.29 25.45
N ASN A 99 -0.06 12.64 25.29
CA ASN A 99 -0.55 14.00 24.96
C ASN A 99 0.01 14.58 23.64
N LEU A 100 0.30 13.72 22.67
CA LEU A 100 0.86 14.08 21.35
C LEU A 100 -0.18 14.00 20.21
N LEU A 101 -1.41 13.57 20.49
CA LEU A 101 -2.46 13.42 19.48
C LEU A 101 -3.08 14.79 19.13
N THR A 102 -2.63 15.39 18.03
CA THR A 102 -3.16 16.65 17.51
C THR A 102 -4.48 16.47 16.73
N ASP A 103 -5.22 17.55 16.51
CA ASP A 103 -6.46 17.50 15.73
C ASP A 103 -6.21 17.19 14.25
N GLN A 104 -5.04 17.59 13.72
CA GLN A 104 -4.63 17.23 12.37
C GLN A 104 -4.39 15.71 12.24
N ILE A 105 -3.71 15.08 13.21
CA ILE A 105 -3.52 13.62 13.25
C ILE A 105 -4.88 12.91 13.32
N LYS A 106 -5.80 13.40 14.16
CA LYS A 106 -7.17 12.85 14.24
C LYS A 106 -7.89 12.95 12.90
N LYS A 107 -7.88 14.13 12.27
CA LYS A 107 -8.53 14.37 10.97
C LYS A 107 -8.01 13.40 9.90
N LEU A 108 -6.69 13.31 9.75
CA LEU A 108 -6.04 12.41 8.79
C LEU A 108 -6.39 10.94 9.08
N SER A 109 -6.32 10.52 10.34
CA SER A 109 -6.69 9.17 10.72
C SER A 109 -8.14 8.82 10.38
N SER A 110 -9.08 9.75 10.58
CA SER A 110 -10.49 9.56 10.21
C SER A 110 -10.68 9.45 8.71
N GLN A 111 -9.95 10.25 7.91
CA GLN A 111 -10.00 10.16 6.44
C GLN A 111 -9.45 8.82 5.92
N ILE A 112 -8.35 8.35 6.50
CA ILE A 112 -7.77 7.04 6.15
C ILE A 112 -8.75 5.91 6.54
N LEU A 113 -9.30 5.93 7.74
CA LEU A 113 -10.26 4.93 8.21
C LEU A 113 -11.57 4.94 7.39
N ALA A 114 -12.01 6.10 6.91
CA ALA A 114 -13.18 6.21 6.03
C ALA A 114 -12.95 5.48 4.70
N TYR A 115 -11.78 5.67 4.08
CA TYR A 115 -11.38 4.90 2.90
C TYR A 115 -11.32 3.40 3.21
N GLY A 116 -10.85 3.03 4.39
CA GLY A 116 -10.88 1.65 4.87
C GLY A 116 -12.26 1.03 4.96
N GLY A 117 -13.23 1.80 5.45
CA GLY A 117 -14.63 1.38 5.49
C GLY A 117 -15.17 1.04 4.09
N LEU A 118 -14.75 1.80 3.08
CA LEU A 118 -15.15 1.60 1.68
C LEU A 118 -14.58 0.31 1.09
N ILE A 119 -13.32 -0.03 1.36
CA ILE A 119 -12.66 -1.22 0.77
C ILE A 119 -12.83 -2.50 1.62
N LYS A 120 -13.28 -2.40 2.87
CA LYS A 120 -13.49 -3.54 3.78
C LYS A 120 -14.42 -4.63 3.21
N PRO A 121 -15.54 -4.32 2.52
CA PRO A 121 -16.36 -5.33 1.85
C PRO A 121 -15.57 -6.14 0.82
N ALA A 122 -14.67 -5.50 0.07
CA ALA A 122 -13.83 -6.17 -0.91
C ALA A 122 -12.89 -7.18 -0.23
N ARG A 123 -12.25 -6.81 0.88
CA ARG A 123 -11.44 -7.75 1.69
C ARG A 123 -12.27 -8.95 2.14
N ASN A 124 -13.41 -8.71 2.78
CA ASN A 124 -14.20 -9.78 3.40
C ASN A 124 -14.72 -10.78 2.37
N LYS A 125 -15.07 -10.32 1.16
CA LYS A 125 -15.71 -11.13 0.12
C LYS A 125 -14.77 -11.68 -0.95
N ARG A 126 -13.61 -11.05 -1.20
CA ARG A 126 -12.61 -11.57 -2.16
C ARG A 126 -11.51 -12.39 -1.48
N ILE A 127 -11.12 -12.04 -0.25
CA ILE A 127 -9.91 -12.59 0.38
C ILE A 127 -10.24 -13.56 1.52
N ALA A 128 -11.23 -13.24 2.37
CA ALA A 128 -11.50 -14.04 3.58
C ALA A 128 -12.50 -15.18 3.35
N HIS A 129 -13.50 -14.97 2.48
CA HIS A 129 -14.50 -15.95 2.12
C HIS A 129 -14.65 -15.87 0.62
N PHE A 130 -14.24 -16.88 -0.13
CA PHE A 130 -14.47 -16.98 -1.58
C PHE A 130 -15.98 -17.17 -1.81
N ASP A 131 -16.74 -16.12 -1.52
CA ASP A 131 -18.18 -16.15 -1.41
C ASP A 131 -18.77 -16.33 -2.80
N ARG A 132 -19.43 -17.47 -2.99
CA ARG A 132 -20.04 -17.87 -4.26
C ARG A 132 -20.99 -16.80 -4.80
N ASN A 133 -21.73 -16.12 -3.93
CA ASN A 133 -22.69 -15.10 -4.36
C ASN A 133 -21.98 -13.87 -4.92
N SER A 134 -20.88 -13.45 -4.30
CA SER A 134 -20.06 -12.33 -4.76
C SER A 134 -19.26 -12.69 -6.02
N ALA A 135 -18.82 -13.94 -6.16
CA ALA A 135 -18.12 -14.45 -7.35
C ALA A 135 -19.05 -14.60 -8.58
N VAL A 136 -20.33 -14.94 -8.37
CA VAL A 136 -21.31 -15.18 -9.44
C VAL A 136 -22.06 -13.90 -9.86
N SER A 137 -22.24 -12.94 -8.95
CA SER A 137 -23.05 -11.74 -9.21
C SER A 137 -22.34 -10.60 -9.95
N GLY A 138 -21.01 -10.64 -10.10
CA GLY A 138 -20.24 -9.61 -10.79
C GLY A 138 -20.26 -8.22 -10.10
N ILE A 139 -20.72 -8.13 -8.86
CA ILE A 139 -20.78 -6.86 -8.11
C ILE A 139 -19.36 -6.34 -7.87
N VAL A 140 -19.09 -5.11 -8.31
CA VAL A 140 -17.87 -4.38 -7.98
C VAL A 140 -17.92 -4.00 -6.51
N LEU A 141 -17.00 -4.53 -5.71
CA LEU A 141 -16.93 -4.29 -4.26
C LEU A 141 -15.73 -3.41 -3.96
N GLY A 142 -15.93 -2.38 -3.13
CA GLY A 142 -14.90 -1.40 -2.82
C GLY A 142 -14.59 -0.48 -4.01
N ASP A 143 -15.59 -0.19 -4.83
CA ASP A 143 -15.48 0.75 -5.94
C ASP A 143 -15.10 2.14 -5.41
N HIS A 144 -14.06 2.72 -6.01
CA HIS A 144 -13.53 4.03 -5.68
C HIS A 144 -12.98 4.67 -6.95
N ASP A 145 -13.06 5.99 -7.01
CA ASP A 145 -12.40 6.72 -8.08
C ASP A 145 -10.89 6.88 -7.81
N GLU A 146 -10.15 7.18 -8.88
CA GLU A 146 -8.71 7.42 -8.82
C GLU A 146 -8.36 8.55 -7.84
N LYS A 147 -9.23 9.55 -7.74
CA LYS A 147 -9.07 10.66 -6.80
C LYS A 147 -9.08 10.19 -5.35
N SER A 148 -10.02 9.34 -4.97
CA SER A 148 -10.15 8.81 -3.60
C SER A 148 -8.94 7.96 -3.21
N LEU A 149 -8.41 7.18 -4.15
CA LEU A 149 -7.18 6.41 -3.95
C LEU A 149 -5.96 7.33 -3.80
N SER A 150 -5.82 8.33 -4.66
CA SER A 150 -4.75 9.33 -4.59
C SER A 150 -4.79 10.09 -3.26
N ASP A 151 -5.99 10.56 -2.87
CA ASP A 151 -6.23 11.23 -1.60
C ASP A 151 -5.88 10.31 -0.42
N PHE A 152 -6.29 9.03 -0.44
CA PHE A 152 -5.93 8.06 0.61
C PHE A 152 -4.41 7.95 0.78
N LEU A 153 -3.67 7.79 -0.32
CA LEU A 153 -2.22 7.67 -0.27
C LEU A 153 -1.55 8.96 0.22
N ALA A 154 -2.07 10.12 -0.17
CA ALA A 154 -1.62 11.42 0.31
C ALA A 154 -1.89 11.60 1.81
N HIS A 155 -3.07 11.22 2.29
CA HIS A 155 -3.40 11.25 3.72
C HIS A 155 -2.50 10.31 4.52
N LEU A 156 -2.12 9.15 4.00
CA LEU A 156 -1.22 8.22 4.66
C LEU A 156 0.19 8.81 4.87
N GLN A 157 0.72 9.48 3.84
CA GLN A 157 1.98 10.23 3.93
C GLN A 157 1.88 11.34 4.97
N GLN A 158 0.86 12.19 4.85
CA GLN A 158 0.66 13.31 5.78
C GLN A 158 0.48 12.83 7.23
N TYR A 159 -0.22 11.71 7.45
CA TYR A 159 -0.39 11.13 8.78
C TYR A 159 0.96 10.73 9.38
N CYS A 160 1.79 10.02 8.61
CA CYS A 160 3.12 9.62 9.07
C CYS A 160 4.01 10.84 9.36
N ASP A 161 3.93 11.89 8.55
CA ASP A 161 4.71 13.11 8.77
C ASP A 161 4.27 13.86 10.03
N GLU A 162 2.96 13.96 10.28
CA GLU A 162 2.44 14.60 11.50
C GLU A 162 2.78 13.80 12.76
N VAL A 163 2.65 12.47 12.71
CA VAL A 163 3.06 11.60 13.83
C VAL A 163 4.57 11.69 14.04
N GLY A 164 5.36 11.63 12.96
CA GLY A 164 6.81 11.74 13.01
C GLY A 164 7.30 13.06 13.60
N ARG A 165 6.64 14.19 13.25
CA ARG A 165 6.85 15.48 13.90
C ARG A 165 6.52 15.44 15.39
N ALA A 166 5.37 14.89 15.75
CA ALA A 166 4.91 14.85 17.15
C ALA A 166 5.84 14.05 18.07
N ILE A 167 6.47 12.98 17.56
CA ILE A 167 7.39 12.13 18.33
C ILE A 167 8.87 12.52 18.17
N GLY A 168 9.18 13.55 17.38
CA GLY A 168 10.55 14.09 17.22
C GLY A 168 11.47 13.32 16.27
N VAL A 169 10.92 12.50 15.36
CA VAL A 169 11.71 11.79 14.31
C VAL A 169 11.65 12.51 12.95
N GLY A 170 10.79 13.53 12.82
CA GLY A 170 10.67 14.39 11.64
C GLY A 170 9.72 13.85 10.57
N PRO A 171 9.43 14.65 9.53
CA PRO A 171 8.79 14.16 8.33
C PRO A 171 9.75 13.23 7.59
N LEU A 172 9.22 12.16 7.02
CA LEU A 172 10.00 11.12 6.37
C LEU A 172 9.25 10.66 5.13
N ASP A 173 9.37 11.46 4.07
CA ASP A 173 8.73 11.23 2.78
C ASP A 173 9.02 9.82 2.26
N PHE A 174 7.97 9.12 1.87
CA PHE A 174 8.02 7.82 1.22
C PHE A 174 7.20 7.77 -0.07
N SER A 175 6.84 8.93 -0.63
CA SER A 175 6.11 9.03 -1.89
C SER A 175 6.88 8.42 -3.07
N ALA A 176 8.21 8.56 -3.06
CA ALA A 176 9.11 7.96 -4.04
C ALA A 176 9.48 6.53 -3.66
N SER A 177 9.40 5.62 -4.63
CA SER A 177 9.73 4.20 -4.45
C SER A 177 10.79 3.67 -5.42
N GLY A 178 11.41 4.56 -6.20
CA GLY A 178 12.37 4.16 -7.23
C GLY A 178 13.69 3.66 -6.63
N CYS A 179 14.13 2.49 -7.04
CA CYS A 179 15.43 1.93 -6.66
C CYS A 179 15.98 1.04 -7.77
N LYS A 180 17.29 0.78 -7.76
CA LYS A 180 17.92 -0.11 -8.74
C LYS A 180 17.29 -1.50 -8.66
N GLY A 181 16.90 -2.04 -9.82
CA GLY A 181 16.18 -3.30 -9.95
C GLY A 181 14.67 -3.18 -9.76
N ASP A 182 14.13 -1.97 -9.77
CA ASP A 182 12.69 -1.76 -9.74
C ASP A 182 12.02 -2.06 -11.09
N VAL A 183 10.71 -1.79 -11.16
CA VAL A 183 9.90 -2.07 -12.33
C VAL A 183 10.20 -1.17 -13.53
N ARG A 184 10.75 0.02 -13.30
CA ARG A 184 11.17 0.92 -14.39
C ARG A 184 12.39 0.35 -15.08
N ASP A 185 13.32 -0.23 -14.31
CA ASP A 185 14.47 -0.96 -14.86
C ASP A 185 14.00 -2.17 -15.69
N LEU A 186 13.02 -2.93 -15.21
CA LEU A 186 12.42 -4.04 -15.98
C LEU A 186 11.81 -3.55 -17.31
N ILE A 187 10.98 -2.51 -17.27
CA ILE A 187 10.34 -1.93 -18.45
C ILE A 187 11.40 -1.45 -19.45
N MET A 188 12.43 -0.77 -18.97
CA MET A 188 13.54 -0.30 -19.81
C MET A 188 14.22 -1.47 -20.53
N ILE A 189 14.57 -2.54 -19.81
CA ILE A 189 15.23 -3.73 -20.38
C ILE A 189 14.33 -4.38 -21.44
N LEU A 190 13.03 -4.54 -21.16
CA LEU A 190 12.09 -5.12 -22.11
C LEU A 190 11.97 -4.27 -23.39
N ARG A 191 11.89 -2.94 -23.27
CA ARG A 191 11.87 -2.03 -24.44
C ARG A 191 13.10 -2.21 -25.31
N GLN A 192 14.29 -2.18 -24.70
CA GLN A 192 15.56 -2.36 -25.40
C GLN A 192 15.62 -3.69 -26.15
N TYR A 193 15.12 -4.77 -25.56
CA TYR A 193 15.07 -6.08 -26.21
C TYR A 193 14.25 -6.06 -27.52
N PHE A 194 13.06 -5.46 -27.51
CA PHE A 194 12.21 -5.38 -28.70
C PHE A 194 12.72 -4.40 -29.75
N GLU A 195 13.39 -3.30 -29.35
CA GLU A 195 14.03 -2.37 -30.29
C GLU A 195 15.15 -3.06 -31.08
N VAL A 196 16.02 -3.82 -30.41
CA VAL A 196 17.11 -4.56 -31.06
C VAL A 196 16.57 -5.66 -31.98
N ALA A 197 15.54 -6.39 -31.55
CA ALA A 197 14.93 -7.45 -32.37
C ALA A 197 14.30 -6.92 -33.68
N GLN A 198 13.77 -5.69 -33.69
CA GLN A 198 13.22 -5.09 -34.90
C GLN A 198 14.30 -4.65 -35.89
N GLN A 199 15.47 -4.23 -35.42
CA GLN A 199 16.60 -3.81 -36.26
C GLN A 199 17.29 -5.00 -36.95
N THR A 200 17.37 -6.16 -36.29
CA THR A 200 17.95 -7.37 -36.89
C THR A 200 17.07 -7.95 -38.00
N HIS A 201 15.75 -7.91 -37.84
CA HIS A 201 14.81 -8.38 -38.88
C HIS A 201 14.76 -7.50 -40.14
N THR A 202 15.09 -6.21 -40.05
CA THR A 202 15.11 -5.30 -41.22
C THR A 202 16.38 -5.42 -42.07
N MET A 203 17.45 -5.99 -41.53
CA MET A 203 18.72 -6.19 -42.24
C MET A 203 18.74 -7.49 -43.08
N ASP A 204 18.01 -8.53 -42.67
CA ASP A 204 18.02 -9.83 -43.34
C ASP A 204 17.08 -9.91 -44.57
N GLY A 205 16.11 -8.99 -44.67
CA GLY A 205 15.19 -8.88 -45.81
C GLY A 205 15.70 -8.09 -47.02
N ARG A 206 16.98 -7.70 -47.06
CA ARG A 206 17.59 -6.92 -48.17
C ARG A 206 18.64 -7.72 -48.97
N ARG A 207 18.62 -9.05 -48.92
CA ARG A 207 19.48 -9.91 -49.74
C ARG A 207 18.73 -10.55 -50.89
#